data_AF-A0A6N8BMB8-F1
#
_entry.id   AF-A0A6N8BMB8-F1
#
_cell.length_a   1.000
_cell.length_b   1.000
_cell.length_c   1.000
_cell.angle_alpha   90.00
_cell.angle_beta   90.00
_cell.angle_gamma   90.00
#
_symmetry.space_group_name_H-M   'P 1'
#
loop_
_entity.id
_entity.type
_entity.pdbx_description
1 polymer ?
#
loop_
_entity_poly.entity_id
_entity_poly.type
_entity_poly.pdbx_seq_one_letter_code
_entity_poly.pdbx_strand_id
1 'polypeptide(L)'
;MTKALWFFRIYVVICLVLAGLSGNAALAAHIAKPGPEPQILSLVNATGEDVLSMGFQTGRNMHFVRLDMPPGGKDDIENPGALTNLRIDTGLALWLFKDVPLNKAQTMTLRMGDKPVIELAAPKAEPQRLSGEVQSLLPGPDAGPVCALDRFRPGMPMKDVCALLSATPQRDDNDAVLASLGFAGMVWAARLEPAQPEGKPASKAAQVLDHMELRRKLDHETVDKLMQALYDQKYSPWQAELPGLDINFTQMPSMDLAKQKDMLRQVLEYFLAAGKGEATIMLAPTDILPKLADADAPNGDVQLFTITLRPTSKNIVVDVAAYRESEESH
;
A
#
# COMPACT_ATOMS: atom_id res chain seq x y z
N MET A 1 -17.03 14.43 -23.22
CA MET A 1 -16.46 15.76 -23.53
C MET A 1 -16.32 16.53 -22.21
N THR A 2 -15.24 16.25 -21.48
CA THR A 2 -14.04 17.10 -21.29
C THR A 2 -14.21 18.22 -20.25
N LYS A 3 -14.11 17.85 -18.96
CA LYS A 3 -13.73 18.74 -17.84
C LYS A 3 -12.26 18.49 -17.42
N ALA A 4 -11.38 18.25 -18.38
CA ALA A 4 -9.95 18.00 -18.17
C ALA A 4 -9.09 19.28 -18.33
N LEU A 5 -9.63 20.48 -18.10
CA LEU A 5 -8.96 21.73 -18.49
C LEU A 5 -8.78 22.80 -17.40
N TRP A 6 -8.95 22.46 -16.11
CA TRP A 6 -8.80 23.45 -15.03
C TRP A 6 -7.53 23.36 -14.18
N PHE A 7 -6.73 22.30 -14.31
CA PHE A 7 -5.47 22.16 -13.55
C PHE A 7 -4.20 22.62 -14.29
N PHE A 8 -4.28 23.09 -15.54
CA PHE A 8 -3.10 23.39 -16.36
C PHE A 8 -2.75 24.88 -16.55
N ARG A 9 -3.34 25.81 -15.79
CA ARG A 9 -3.11 27.26 -16.00
C ARG A 9 -2.51 28.05 -14.84
N ILE A 10 -2.18 27.43 -13.70
CA ILE A 10 -1.54 28.14 -12.57
C ILE A 10 0.00 27.99 -12.59
N TYR A 11 0.57 27.06 -13.36
CA TYR A 11 2.02 26.84 -13.40
C TYR A 11 2.83 27.72 -14.37
N VAL A 12 2.19 28.51 -15.24
CA VAL A 12 2.92 29.28 -16.28
C VAL A 12 3.09 30.77 -15.95
N VAL A 13 2.41 31.31 -14.94
CA VAL A 13 2.52 32.75 -14.61
C VAL A 13 3.54 33.04 -13.50
N ILE A 14 3.95 32.04 -12.70
CA ILE A 14 4.93 32.24 -11.62
C ILE A 14 6.38 32.22 -12.13
N CYS A 15 6.66 31.64 -13.30
CA CYS A 15 8.02 31.60 -13.86
C CYS A 15 8.45 32.85 -14.65
N LEU A 16 7.55 33.82 -14.88
CA LEU A 16 7.87 35.03 -15.68
C LEU A 16 7.99 36.33 -14.87
N VAL A 17 7.76 36.30 -13.56
CA VAL A 17 7.91 37.49 -12.70
C VAL A 17 9.26 37.52 -11.96
N LEU A 18 10.01 36.41 -11.93
CA LEU A 18 11.34 36.34 -11.30
C LEU A 18 12.51 36.67 -12.25
N ALA A 19 12.25 36.90 -13.55
CA ALA A 19 13.29 37.23 -14.54
C ALA A 19 13.54 38.75 -14.73
N GLY A 20 12.95 39.61 -13.89
CA GLY A 20 12.94 41.06 -14.09
C GLY A 20 13.81 41.91 -13.15
N LEU A 21 14.51 41.32 -12.17
CA LEU A 21 15.21 42.08 -11.12
C LEU A 21 16.52 41.41 -10.71
N SER A 22 17.56 41.52 -11.53
CA SER A 22 18.94 41.49 -11.04
C SER A 22 19.88 42.14 -12.06
N GLY A 23 20.22 43.40 -11.79
CA GLY A 23 21.32 44.09 -12.44
C GLY A 23 22.68 43.51 -12.03
N ASN A 24 23.63 43.65 -12.95
CA ASN A 24 25.09 43.50 -12.84
C ASN A 24 25.68 43.18 -11.45
N ALA A 25 26.14 41.93 -11.30
CA ALA A 25 27.40 41.64 -10.62
C ALA A 25 27.97 40.35 -11.22
N ALA A 26 29.08 40.46 -11.94
CA ALA A 26 29.83 39.32 -12.46
C ALA A 26 30.45 38.54 -11.27
N LEU A 27 29.74 37.52 -10.79
CA LEU A 27 30.33 36.48 -9.96
C LEU A 27 30.68 35.30 -10.87
N ALA A 28 31.96 34.99 -10.97
CA ALA A 28 32.44 33.78 -11.60
C ALA A 28 31.86 32.57 -10.86
N ALA A 29 30.82 31.95 -11.44
CA ALA A 29 30.30 30.68 -10.96
C ALA A 29 31.39 29.63 -11.15
N HIS A 30 31.97 29.15 -10.05
CA HIS A 30 32.67 27.87 -10.04
C HIS A 30 31.65 26.79 -10.40
N ILE A 31 31.66 26.36 -11.66
CA ILE A 31 30.98 25.15 -12.10
C ILE A 31 31.68 24.00 -11.37
N ALA A 32 31.09 23.54 -10.27
CA ALA A 32 31.47 22.28 -9.67
C ALA A 32 31.37 21.21 -10.77
N LYS A 33 32.45 20.45 -10.98
CA LYS A 33 32.39 19.29 -11.88
C LYS A 33 31.19 18.44 -11.45
N PRO A 34 30.34 17.97 -12.39
CA PRO A 34 29.30 17.02 -12.04
C PRO A 34 29.96 15.86 -11.28
N GLY A 35 29.39 15.51 -10.14
CA GLY A 35 29.81 14.33 -9.38
C GLY A 35 29.76 13.08 -10.27
N PRO A 36 30.41 11.98 -9.87
CA PRO A 36 30.26 10.72 -10.57
C PRO A 36 28.77 10.38 -10.72
N GLU A 37 28.37 9.91 -11.91
CA GLU A 37 26.99 9.49 -12.14
C GLU A 37 26.60 8.41 -11.11
N PRO A 38 25.38 8.53 -10.53
CA PRO A 38 24.91 7.54 -9.57
C PRO A 38 24.86 6.16 -10.24
N GLN A 39 25.46 5.17 -9.58
CA GLN A 39 25.40 3.79 -10.06
C GLN A 39 23.96 3.28 -9.90
N ILE A 40 23.40 2.66 -10.93
CA ILE A 40 22.06 2.07 -10.87
C ILE A 40 22.16 0.61 -10.41
N LEU A 41 21.21 0.20 -9.58
CA LEU A 41 20.99 -1.19 -9.17
C LEU A 41 19.65 -1.67 -9.73
N SER A 42 19.70 -2.64 -10.64
CA SER A 42 18.50 -3.30 -11.17
C SER A 42 17.99 -4.35 -10.19
N LEU A 43 16.74 -4.22 -9.79
CA LEU A 43 16.03 -5.15 -8.92
C LEU A 43 15.17 -6.09 -9.75
N VAL A 44 15.12 -7.36 -9.35
CA VAL A 44 14.25 -8.37 -9.96
C VAL A 44 13.55 -9.14 -8.87
N ASN A 45 12.22 -9.11 -8.86
CA ASN A 45 11.41 -9.96 -7.99
C ASN A 45 11.22 -11.33 -8.66
N ALA A 46 12.12 -12.27 -8.41
CA ALA A 46 11.97 -13.66 -8.85
C ALA A 46 11.30 -14.55 -7.78
N THR A 47 10.46 -13.94 -6.93
CA THR A 47 9.69 -14.64 -5.90
C THR A 47 8.23 -14.78 -6.31
N GLY A 48 7.46 -15.54 -5.52
CA GLY A 48 6.00 -15.62 -5.66
C GLY A 48 5.24 -14.60 -4.81
N GLU A 49 5.93 -13.64 -4.19
CA GLU A 49 5.35 -12.62 -3.31
C GLU A 49 5.39 -11.24 -3.98
N ASP A 50 4.53 -10.34 -3.54
CA ASP A 50 4.71 -8.91 -3.84
C ASP A 50 5.91 -8.36 -3.06
N VAL A 51 6.60 -7.36 -3.61
CA VAL A 51 7.67 -6.62 -2.93
C VAL A 51 7.29 -5.15 -2.92
N LEU A 52 6.87 -4.64 -1.77
CA LEU A 52 6.28 -3.32 -1.61
C LEU A 52 7.36 -2.25 -1.51
N SER A 53 8.34 -2.46 -0.63
CA SER A 53 9.43 -1.51 -0.41
C SER A 53 10.71 -2.19 0.07
N MET A 54 11.81 -1.46 -0.07
CA MET A 54 13.13 -1.86 0.40
C MET A 54 13.79 -0.75 1.21
N GLY A 55 14.18 -1.09 2.44
CA GLY A 55 14.96 -0.26 3.33
C GLY A 55 16.45 -0.59 3.25
N PHE A 56 17.29 0.44 3.15
CA PHE A 56 18.75 0.39 3.13
C PHE A 56 19.28 1.08 4.38
N GLN A 57 19.91 0.31 5.27
CA GLN A 57 20.51 0.85 6.49
C GLN A 57 22.02 0.93 6.35
N THR A 58 22.56 2.14 6.43
CA THR A 58 24.01 2.37 6.43
C THR A 58 24.38 3.12 7.70
N GLY A 59 25.01 2.41 8.64
CA GLY A 59 25.24 2.92 9.99
C GLY A 59 23.91 3.20 10.72
N ARG A 60 23.67 4.48 11.06
CA ARG A 60 22.43 4.93 11.72
C ARG A 60 21.35 5.44 10.75
N ASN A 61 21.70 5.61 9.48
CA ASN A 61 20.77 6.16 8.50
C ASN A 61 19.99 5.02 7.85
N MET A 62 18.68 5.22 7.73
CA MET A 62 17.74 4.31 7.08
C MET A 62 17.11 5.06 5.90
N HIS A 63 17.21 4.50 4.71
CA HIS A 63 16.58 5.03 3.50
C HIS A 63 15.57 4.00 2.98
N PHE A 64 14.41 4.43 2.49
CA PHE A 64 13.43 3.53 1.89
C PHE A 64 13.18 3.84 0.42
N VAL A 65 12.99 2.79 -0.37
CA VAL A 65 12.52 2.87 -1.75
C VAL A 65 11.21 2.09 -1.85
N ARG A 66 10.17 2.75 -2.35
CA ARG A 66 8.91 2.11 -2.73
C ARG A 66 9.08 1.45 -4.10
N LEU A 67 8.62 0.21 -4.23
CA LEU A 67 8.85 -0.66 -5.37
C LEU A 67 7.56 -1.18 -5.99
N ASP A 68 6.58 -1.58 -5.17
CA ASP A 68 5.31 -2.16 -5.61
C ASP A 68 5.46 -3.24 -6.72
N MET A 69 6.51 -4.07 -6.62
CA MET A 69 6.83 -5.08 -7.64
C MET A 69 6.02 -6.36 -7.43
N PRO A 70 5.16 -6.76 -8.39
CA PRO A 70 4.52 -8.08 -8.36
C PRO A 70 5.53 -9.20 -8.64
N PRO A 71 5.15 -10.48 -8.50
CA PRO A 71 5.96 -11.61 -8.93
C PRO A 71 6.44 -11.46 -10.38
N GLY A 72 7.75 -11.57 -10.61
CA GLY A 72 8.39 -11.34 -11.91
C GLY A 72 8.69 -9.87 -12.24
N GLY A 73 8.28 -8.94 -11.38
CA GLY A 73 8.51 -7.50 -11.52
C GLY A 73 9.98 -7.11 -11.50
N LYS A 74 10.27 -5.93 -12.05
CA LYS A 74 11.61 -5.34 -12.10
C LYS A 74 11.52 -3.85 -11.88
N ASP A 75 12.55 -3.30 -11.26
CA ASP A 75 12.69 -1.87 -11.05
C ASP A 75 14.17 -1.48 -11.00
N ASP A 76 14.49 -0.21 -11.21
CA ASP A 76 15.84 0.33 -11.17
C ASP A 76 15.92 1.42 -10.09
N ILE A 77 16.89 1.30 -9.18
CA ILE A 77 17.07 2.26 -8.09
C ILE A 77 18.49 2.82 -8.11
N GLU A 78 18.68 3.98 -7.47
CA GLU A 78 20.02 4.44 -7.15
C GLU A 78 20.69 3.45 -6.18
N ASN A 79 21.86 2.96 -6.56
CA ASN A 79 22.63 2.04 -5.74
C ASN A 79 23.26 2.82 -4.57
N PRO A 80 23.00 2.45 -3.30
CA PRO A 80 23.60 3.13 -2.16
C PRO A 80 25.13 2.95 -2.07
N GLY A 81 25.71 2.07 -2.89
CA GLY A 81 27.17 1.96 -3.09
C GLY A 81 27.94 1.44 -1.87
N ALA A 82 27.25 0.97 -0.82
CA ALA A 82 27.82 0.64 0.47
C ALA A 82 27.51 -0.79 0.91
N LEU A 83 28.20 -1.22 1.97
CA LEU A 83 27.80 -2.37 2.77
C LEU A 83 26.59 -1.94 3.63
N THR A 84 25.45 -2.61 3.47
CA THR A 84 24.18 -2.15 4.06
C THR A 84 23.37 -3.30 4.63
N ASN A 85 22.59 -3.05 5.68
CA ASN A 85 21.55 -3.98 6.08
C ASN A 85 20.29 -3.67 5.28
N LEU A 86 19.66 -4.71 4.73
CA LEU A 86 18.44 -4.57 3.96
C LEU A 86 17.23 -5.05 4.76
N ARG A 87 16.12 -4.33 4.60
CA ARG A 87 14.79 -4.74 5.02
C ARG A 87 13.87 -4.70 3.81
N ILE A 88 13.34 -5.84 3.40
CA ILE A 88 12.40 -5.93 2.27
C ILE A 88 11.01 -6.19 2.85
N ASP A 89 10.02 -5.35 2.51
CA ASP A 89 8.63 -5.57 2.89
C ASP A 89 7.87 -6.29 1.79
N THR A 90 7.26 -7.43 2.12
CA THR A 90 6.44 -8.22 1.18
C THR A 90 4.93 -8.15 1.47
N GLY A 91 4.49 -7.21 2.30
CA GLY A 91 3.10 -7.11 2.72
C GLY A 91 2.76 -7.93 3.96
N LEU A 92 3.26 -9.17 4.01
CA LEU A 92 2.97 -10.16 5.07
C LEU A 92 4.18 -10.48 5.96
N ALA A 93 5.38 -10.09 5.53
CA ALA A 93 6.61 -10.33 6.25
C ALA A 93 7.66 -9.27 5.91
N LEU A 94 8.61 -9.09 6.81
CA LEU A 94 9.84 -8.34 6.58
C LEU A 94 10.99 -9.34 6.37
N TRP A 95 11.71 -9.22 5.26
CA TRP A 95 12.93 -9.98 5.04
C TRP A 95 14.14 -9.15 5.41
N LEU A 96 14.98 -9.69 6.28
CA LEU A 96 16.12 -9.00 6.85
C LEU A 96 17.42 -9.61 6.33
N PHE A 97 18.29 -8.78 5.78
CA PHE A 97 19.61 -9.17 5.34
C PHE A 97 20.65 -8.27 5.99
N LYS A 98 21.75 -8.86 6.44
CA LYS A 98 22.86 -8.14 7.07
C LYS A 98 24.05 -8.05 6.14
N ASP A 99 24.76 -6.93 6.23
CA ASP A 99 26.06 -6.74 5.56
C ASP A 99 26.03 -7.08 4.06
N VAL A 100 25.05 -6.55 3.34
CA VAL A 100 24.87 -6.75 1.90
C VAL A 100 25.83 -5.84 1.12
N PRO A 101 26.78 -6.39 0.32
CA PRO A 101 27.79 -5.59 -0.36
C PRO A 101 27.27 -5.04 -1.70
N LEU A 102 26.72 -3.82 -1.70
CA LEU A 102 26.12 -3.22 -2.90
C LEU A 102 27.10 -2.40 -3.76
N ASN A 103 28.29 -2.10 -3.25
CA ASN A 103 29.33 -1.29 -3.90
C ASN A 103 29.68 -1.66 -5.36
N LYS A 104 29.50 -2.92 -5.76
CA LYS A 104 29.75 -3.37 -7.15
C LYS A 104 28.54 -4.07 -7.77
N ALA A 105 27.44 -4.16 -7.04
CA ALA A 105 26.24 -4.81 -7.52
C ALA A 105 25.63 -3.99 -8.67
N GLN A 106 25.30 -4.67 -9.77
CA GLN A 106 24.52 -4.12 -10.87
C GLN A 106 23.11 -4.69 -10.88
N THR A 107 22.95 -5.92 -10.40
CA THR A 107 21.65 -6.56 -10.32
C THR A 107 21.48 -7.23 -8.97
N MET A 108 20.30 -7.10 -8.39
CA MET A 108 19.84 -7.80 -7.21
C MET A 108 18.58 -8.59 -7.58
N THR A 109 18.66 -9.91 -7.54
CA THR A 109 17.51 -10.78 -7.74
C THR A 109 17.02 -11.34 -6.42
N LEU A 110 15.77 -11.05 -6.07
CA LEU A 110 15.09 -11.60 -4.91
C LEU A 110 14.56 -12.99 -5.27
N ARG A 111 14.85 -13.98 -4.43
CA ARG A 111 14.45 -15.37 -4.62
C ARG A 111 13.90 -15.95 -3.33
N MET A 112 13.05 -16.96 -3.47
CA MET A 112 12.58 -17.76 -2.34
C MET A 112 13.18 -19.16 -2.40
N GLY A 113 13.84 -19.59 -1.32
CA GLY A 113 14.17 -20.98 -1.01
C GLY A 113 13.54 -21.37 0.33
N ASP A 114 14.24 -22.17 1.14
CA ASP A 114 13.83 -22.41 2.54
C ASP A 114 13.84 -21.11 3.38
N LYS A 115 14.63 -20.13 2.93
CA LYS A 115 14.73 -18.77 3.45
C LYS A 115 14.73 -17.79 2.26
N PRO A 116 14.43 -16.50 2.49
CA PRO A 116 14.58 -15.49 1.46
C PRO A 116 16.06 -15.39 1.07
N VAL A 117 16.33 -15.27 -0.23
CA VAL A 117 17.68 -15.19 -0.78
C VAL A 117 17.79 -13.98 -1.69
N ILE A 118 18.91 -13.28 -1.60
CA ILE A 118 19.32 -12.27 -2.56
C ILE A 118 20.48 -12.84 -3.38
N GLU A 119 20.37 -12.74 -4.70
CA GLU A 119 21.45 -13.00 -5.64
C GLU A 119 21.96 -11.68 -6.21
N LEU A 120 23.21 -11.33 -5.91
CA LEU A 120 23.88 -10.13 -6.38
C LEU A 120 24.77 -10.49 -7.57
N ALA A 121 24.61 -9.77 -8.69
CA ALA A 121 25.48 -9.87 -9.84
C ALA A 121 26.28 -8.59 -10.03
N ALA A 122 27.57 -8.75 -10.37
CA ALA A 122 28.50 -7.68 -10.66
C ALA A 122 29.27 -7.99 -11.96
N PRO A 123 29.79 -6.98 -12.68
CA PRO A 123 30.56 -7.19 -13.91
C PRO A 123 31.71 -8.15 -13.72
N LYS A 124 31.78 -9.19 -14.55
CA LYS A 124 32.89 -10.15 -14.60
C LYS A 124 33.17 -10.84 -13.26
N ALA A 125 32.18 -10.89 -12.37
CA ALA A 125 32.24 -11.60 -11.10
C ALA A 125 31.17 -12.70 -11.07
N GLU A 126 31.43 -13.76 -10.28
CA GLU A 126 30.42 -14.78 -10.02
C GLU A 126 29.27 -14.19 -9.19
N PRO A 127 28.01 -14.59 -9.45
CA PRO A 127 26.88 -14.16 -8.64
C PRO A 127 27.04 -14.58 -7.18
N GLN A 128 26.90 -13.64 -6.26
CA GLN A 128 26.94 -13.91 -4.82
C GLN A 128 25.52 -14.14 -4.30
N ARG A 129 25.32 -15.19 -3.50
CA ARG A 129 24.05 -15.46 -2.83
C ARG A 129 24.12 -15.19 -1.34
N LEU A 130 23.13 -14.50 -0.82
CA LEU A 130 22.99 -14.14 0.59
C LEU A 130 21.63 -14.62 1.08
N SER A 131 21.61 -15.38 2.18
CA SER A 131 20.36 -15.79 2.82
C SER A 131 19.95 -14.77 3.88
N GLY A 132 18.66 -14.47 3.94
CA GLY A 132 18.06 -13.57 4.91
C GLY A 132 17.27 -14.31 5.98
N GLU A 133 16.68 -13.52 6.87
CA GLU A 133 15.75 -13.96 7.90
C GLU A 133 14.35 -13.42 7.60
N VAL A 134 13.31 -14.17 7.99
CA VAL A 134 11.92 -13.76 7.86
C VAL A 134 11.40 -13.34 9.21
N GLN A 135 10.89 -12.11 9.29
CA GLN A 135 10.06 -11.67 10.40
C GLN A 135 8.62 -11.59 9.89
N SER A 136 7.76 -12.52 10.32
CA SER A 136 6.34 -12.50 9.95
C SER A 136 5.63 -11.28 10.55
N LEU A 137 4.79 -10.62 9.76
CA LEU A 137 3.85 -9.59 10.22
C LEU A 137 2.49 -10.19 10.61
N LEU A 138 2.22 -11.41 10.13
CA LEU A 138 1.14 -12.23 10.65
C LEU A 138 1.62 -12.93 11.93
N PRO A 139 0.83 -12.92 13.00
CA PRO A 139 1.21 -13.65 14.20
C PRO A 139 0.97 -15.15 13.98
N GLY A 140 1.56 -15.99 14.84
CA GLY A 140 1.48 -17.45 14.71
C GLY A 140 0.04 -17.97 14.80
N PRO A 141 -0.21 -19.22 14.38
CA PRO A 141 -1.55 -19.81 14.30
C PRO A 141 -2.33 -19.82 15.63
N ASP A 142 -1.64 -19.81 16.77
CA ASP A 142 -2.24 -19.78 18.11
C ASP A 142 -2.41 -18.35 18.68
N ALA A 143 -1.98 -17.33 17.94
CA ALA A 143 -2.10 -15.95 18.37
C ALA A 143 -3.53 -15.44 18.16
N GLY A 144 -4.19 -15.05 19.24
CA GLY A 144 -5.42 -14.30 19.17
C GLY A 144 -5.20 -12.92 18.54
N PRO A 145 -6.25 -12.31 17.95
CA PRO A 145 -6.14 -10.94 17.49
C PRO A 145 -5.81 -10.06 18.68
N VAL A 146 -4.73 -9.31 18.52
CA VAL A 146 -4.23 -8.37 19.50
C VAL A 146 -5.27 -7.28 19.80
N CYS A 147 -6.16 -7.02 18.85
CA CYS A 147 -7.27 -6.08 18.94
C CYS A 147 -8.29 -6.35 17.81
N ALA A 148 -9.58 -6.14 18.06
CA ALA A 148 -10.65 -6.37 17.09
C ALA A 148 -11.14 -5.07 16.44
N LEU A 149 -11.40 -5.11 15.13
CA LEU A 149 -11.75 -3.96 14.29
C LEU A 149 -13.24 -3.83 13.98
N ASP A 150 -14.11 -4.64 14.59
CA ASP A 150 -15.58 -4.59 14.41
C ASP A 150 -16.22 -3.23 14.77
N ARG A 151 -15.43 -2.30 15.33
CA ARG A 151 -15.86 -0.97 15.77
C ARG A 151 -15.14 0.18 15.08
N PHE A 152 -14.39 -0.07 14.01
CA PHE A 152 -13.73 1.04 13.29
C PHE A 152 -14.76 2.07 12.83
N ARG A 153 -14.43 3.34 13.03
CA ARG A 153 -15.31 4.48 12.72
C ARG A 153 -14.46 5.58 12.10
N PRO A 154 -14.99 6.35 11.14
CA PRO A 154 -14.35 7.57 10.69
C PRO A 154 -13.93 8.45 11.86
N GLY A 155 -12.71 8.99 11.81
CA GLY A 155 -12.19 9.83 12.89
C GLY A 155 -11.65 9.09 14.12
N MET A 156 -11.54 7.76 14.09
CA MET A 156 -10.98 7.01 15.21
C MET A 156 -9.52 7.41 15.49
N PRO A 157 -9.17 7.81 16.72
CA PRO A 157 -7.78 8.10 17.09
C PRO A 157 -6.90 6.83 17.01
N MET A 158 -5.68 6.95 16.51
CA MET A 158 -4.67 5.88 16.46
C MET A 158 -4.41 5.25 17.83
N LYS A 159 -4.50 6.02 18.92
CA LYS A 159 -4.39 5.48 20.29
C LYS A 159 -5.55 4.55 20.65
N ASP A 160 -6.70 4.71 20.01
CA ASP A 160 -7.91 3.92 20.25
C ASP A 160 -7.98 2.75 19.26
N VAL A 161 -7.26 2.84 18.13
CA VAL A 161 -6.86 1.71 17.29
C VAL A 161 -5.79 0.92 18.04
N CYS A 162 -6.25 0.18 19.04
CA CYS A 162 -5.47 -0.86 19.70
C CYS A 162 -4.26 -0.35 20.49
N ALA A 163 -4.43 0.78 21.21
CA ALA A 163 -3.52 1.30 22.23
C ALA A 163 -2.05 0.94 21.98
N LEU A 164 -1.53 1.33 20.81
CA LEU A 164 -0.16 1.15 20.31
C LEU A 164 0.73 0.31 21.24
N LEU A 165 0.64 -1.02 21.10
CA LEU A 165 1.18 -1.99 22.06
C LEU A 165 2.72 -2.03 22.13
N SER A 166 3.41 -1.20 21.36
CA SER A 166 4.85 -1.01 21.45
C SER A 166 5.16 0.47 21.58
N ALA A 167 6.02 0.82 22.55
CA ALA A 167 6.58 2.16 22.68
C ALA A 167 7.40 2.57 21.44
N THR A 168 7.84 1.60 20.64
CA THR A 168 8.58 1.78 19.38
C THR A 168 7.96 0.87 18.32
N PRO A 169 6.80 1.26 17.72
CA PRO A 169 6.18 0.45 16.69
C PRO A 169 7.08 0.33 15.46
N GLN A 170 7.06 -0.84 14.81
CA GLN A 170 7.68 -0.97 13.49
C GLN A 170 6.86 -0.17 12.47
N ARG A 171 7.55 0.44 11.52
CA ARG A 171 6.92 1.26 10.47
C ARG A 171 7.46 0.93 9.10
N ASP A 172 6.64 1.12 8.08
CA ASP A 172 7.06 1.02 6.68
C ASP A 172 7.68 2.34 6.15
N ASP A 173 7.83 2.43 4.85
CA ASP A 173 8.39 3.57 4.14
C ASP A 173 7.49 4.83 4.14
N ASN A 174 6.19 4.67 4.35
CA ASN A 174 5.22 5.76 4.43
C ASN A 174 4.91 6.16 5.89
N ASP A 175 5.74 5.72 6.84
CA ASP A 175 5.54 5.88 8.29
C ASP A 175 4.29 5.14 8.82
N ALA A 176 3.66 4.26 8.02
CA ALA A 176 2.50 3.50 8.48
C ALA A 176 2.93 2.54 9.60
N VAL A 177 2.11 2.43 10.65
CA VAL A 177 2.39 1.51 11.76
C VAL A 177 2.07 0.09 11.33
N LEU A 178 3.08 -0.78 11.40
CA LEU A 178 2.94 -2.21 11.12
C LEU A 178 2.48 -2.95 12.38
N ALA A 179 1.37 -3.66 12.29
CA ALA A 179 0.75 -4.38 13.40
C ALA A 179 0.06 -5.68 12.96
N SER A 180 -0.51 -6.40 13.92
CA SER A 180 -1.43 -7.51 13.66
C SER A 180 -2.80 -7.18 14.24
N LEU A 181 -3.85 -7.28 13.43
CA LEU A 181 -5.22 -6.89 13.82
C LEU A 181 -6.23 -7.99 13.53
N GLY A 182 -7.29 -8.05 14.35
CA GLY A 182 -8.41 -8.94 14.18
C GLY A 182 -9.54 -8.29 13.38
N PHE A 183 -9.99 -8.94 12.32
CA PHE A 183 -11.17 -8.54 11.56
C PHE A 183 -11.84 -9.77 10.93
N ALA A 184 -13.18 -9.81 10.91
CA ALA A 184 -13.95 -10.95 10.39
C ALA A 184 -13.55 -12.31 11.01
N GLY A 185 -13.21 -12.34 12.30
CA GLY A 185 -12.76 -13.56 12.99
C GLY A 185 -11.38 -14.07 12.54
N MET A 186 -10.62 -13.24 11.82
CA MET A 186 -9.32 -13.58 11.25
C MET A 186 -8.27 -12.57 11.72
N VAL A 187 -7.01 -12.98 11.77
CA VAL A 187 -5.88 -12.08 12.03
C VAL A 187 -5.24 -11.65 10.72
N TRP A 188 -4.91 -10.37 10.63
CA TRP A 188 -4.41 -9.66 9.46
C TRP A 188 -3.09 -8.97 9.77
N ALA A 189 -2.19 -8.91 8.79
CA ALA A 189 -1.06 -7.99 8.82
C ALA A 189 -1.62 -6.60 8.47
N ALA A 190 -1.47 -5.64 9.36
CA ALA A 190 -2.11 -4.34 9.24
C ALA A 190 -1.08 -3.22 9.06
N ARG A 191 -1.40 -2.29 8.16
CA ARG A 191 -0.74 -0.98 8.04
C ARG A 191 -1.73 0.08 8.45
N LEU A 192 -1.36 0.88 9.44
CA LEU A 192 -2.19 1.94 9.99
C LEU A 192 -1.58 3.28 9.63
N GLU A 193 -2.23 4.00 8.73
CA GLU A 193 -1.77 5.29 8.23
C GLU A 193 -2.41 6.44 9.04
N PRO A 194 -1.60 7.23 9.75
CA PRO A 194 -2.12 8.39 10.45
C PRO A 194 -2.45 9.52 9.45
N ALA A 195 -3.52 10.26 9.73
CA ALA A 195 -3.86 11.47 8.99
C ALA A 195 -2.68 12.46 8.97
N GLN A 196 -2.36 12.98 7.79
CA GLN A 196 -1.33 14.00 7.63
C GLN A 196 -1.91 15.38 8.00
N PRO A 197 -1.20 16.20 8.80
CA PRO A 197 -1.69 17.52 9.17
C PRO A 197 -1.61 18.48 7.97
N GLU A 198 -2.75 18.93 7.46
CA GLU A 198 -2.78 20.02 6.48
C GLU A 198 -2.43 21.37 7.14
N GLY A 199 -1.23 21.88 6.86
CA GLY A 199 -0.91 23.31 6.92
C GLY A 199 -0.92 24.04 8.28
N LYS A 200 -1.26 23.40 9.41
CA LYS A 200 -1.23 24.03 10.75
C LYS A 200 -0.41 23.21 11.76
N PRO A 201 0.37 23.88 12.64
CA PRO A 201 1.18 23.17 13.64
C PRO A 201 0.29 22.41 14.61
N ALA A 202 0.70 21.16 14.88
CA ALA A 202 -0.01 20.16 15.64
C ALA A 202 -0.36 20.63 17.06
N SER A 203 -1.58 21.15 17.23
CA SER A 203 -2.24 21.18 18.52
C SER A 203 -3.54 20.40 18.39
N LYS A 204 -3.57 19.20 18.99
CA LYS A 204 -4.67 18.22 19.00
C LYS A 204 -5.06 17.52 17.68
N ALA A 205 -4.53 17.90 16.52
CA ALA A 205 -4.59 17.09 15.28
C ALA A 205 -3.72 15.80 15.34
N ALA A 206 -3.51 15.30 16.56
CA ALA A 206 -2.71 14.12 16.82
C ALA A 206 -3.47 12.88 16.36
N GLN A 207 -2.94 12.23 15.32
CA GLN A 207 -3.03 10.79 15.12
C GLN A 207 -4.46 10.26 15.02
N VAL A 208 -5.24 10.73 14.07
CA VAL A 208 -6.47 10.03 13.64
C VAL A 208 -6.05 8.98 12.60
N LEU A 209 -6.66 7.80 12.64
CA LEU A 209 -6.51 6.78 11.60
C LEU A 209 -7.27 7.25 10.36
N ASP A 210 -6.55 7.48 9.27
CA ASP A 210 -7.10 7.97 8.00
C ASP A 210 -7.38 6.80 7.05
N HIS A 211 -6.36 5.95 6.91
CA HIS A 211 -6.38 4.78 6.05
C HIS A 211 -5.81 3.57 6.79
N MET A 212 -6.42 2.41 6.56
CA MET A 212 -5.93 1.14 7.06
C MET A 212 -5.92 0.11 5.95
N GLU A 213 -4.80 -0.57 5.83
CA GLU A 213 -4.62 -1.68 4.90
C GLU A 213 -4.48 -2.98 5.70
N LEU A 214 -5.29 -3.99 5.37
CA LEU A 214 -5.18 -5.33 5.93
C LEU A 214 -4.73 -6.32 4.87
N ARG A 215 -3.72 -7.12 5.17
CA ARG A 215 -3.20 -8.14 4.26
C ARG A 215 -3.28 -9.55 4.85
N ARG A 216 -3.61 -10.51 3.99
CA ARG A 216 -3.53 -11.95 4.25
C ARG A 216 -3.14 -12.71 2.99
N LYS A 217 -2.86 -13.99 3.16
CA LYS A 217 -2.84 -14.92 2.04
C LYS A 217 -4.24 -15.08 1.45
N LEU A 218 -4.29 -15.11 0.13
CA LEU A 218 -5.50 -15.31 -0.65
C LEU A 218 -5.83 -16.81 -0.66
N ASP A 219 -7.00 -17.11 -0.12
CA ASP A 219 -7.65 -18.41 -0.20
C ASP A 219 -9.17 -18.21 -0.19
N HIS A 220 -9.92 -19.21 -0.67
CA HIS A 220 -11.38 -19.12 -0.78
C HIS A 220 -12.06 -18.91 0.57
N GLU A 221 -11.60 -19.59 1.63
CA GLU A 221 -12.19 -19.49 2.96
C GLU A 221 -12.05 -18.07 3.54
N THR A 222 -10.90 -17.44 3.33
CA THR A 222 -10.62 -16.07 3.74
C THR A 222 -11.54 -15.09 3.00
N VAL A 223 -11.73 -15.25 1.68
CA VAL A 223 -12.63 -14.38 0.88
C VAL A 223 -14.07 -14.54 1.36
N ASP A 224 -14.57 -15.76 1.50
CA ASP A 224 -15.95 -16.02 1.92
C ASP A 224 -16.25 -15.46 3.32
N LYS A 225 -15.35 -15.68 4.28
CA LYS A 225 -15.49 -15.14 5.65
C LYS A 225 -15.49 -13.62 5.66
N LEU A 226 -14.61 -12.99 4.89
CA LEU A 226 -14.53 -11.53 4.78
C LEU A 226 -15.82 -10.95 4.20
N MET A 227 -16.27 -11.48 3.06
CA MET A 227 -17.49 -11.01 2.40
C MET A 227 -18.73 -11.20 3.29
N GLN A 228 -18.84 -12.37 3.95
CA GLN A 228 -19.93 -12.64 4.88
C GLN A 228 -19.92 -11.66 6.06
N ALA A 229 -18.76 -11.41 6.68
CA ALA A 229 -18.65 -10.47 7.79
C ALA A 229 -19.03 -9.04 7.40
N LEU A 230 -18.67 -8.59 6.19
CA LEU A 230 -19.07 -7.28 5.66
C LEU A 230 -20.58 -7.21 5.40
N TYR A 231 -21.15 -8.27 4.82
CA TYR A 231 -22.59 -8.36 4.59
C TYR A 231 -23.41 -8.35 5.89
N ASP A 232 -22.93 -9.02 6.93
CA ASP A 232 -23.57 -9.02 8.25
C ASP A 232 -23.53 -7.63 8.90
N GLN A 233 -22.47 -6.87 8.63
CA GLN A 233 -22.30 -5.46 8.99
C GLN A 233 -23.06 -4.49 8.06
N LYS A 234 -23.95 -4.99 7.19
CA LYS A 234 -24.77 -4.20 6.27
C LYS A 234 -24.00 -3.45 5.19
N TYR A 235 -22.83 -3.94 4.81
CA TYR A 235 -22.16 -3.52 3.59
C TYR A 235 -22.74 -4.25 2.38
N SER A 236 -22.74 -3.55 1.25
CA SER A 236 -23.15 -4.07 -0.05
C SER A 236 -22.12 -3.69 -1.10
N PRO A 237 -21.87 -4.57 -2.09
CA PRO A 237 -20.97 -4.23 -3.18
C PRO A 237 -21.61 -3.12 -4.02
N TRP A 238 -20.83 -2.09 -4.35
CA TRP A 238 -21.24 -1.07 -5.31
C TRP A 238 -20.59 -1.29 -6.66
N GLN A 239 -19.29 -1.63 -6.66
CA GLN A 239 -18.50 -1.85 -7.86
C GLN A 239 -17.62 -3.09 -7.70
N ALA A 240 -17.39 -3.79 -8.81
CA ALA A 240 -16.35 -4.79 -8.90
C ALA A 240 -15.67 -4.74 -10.28
N GLU A 241 -14.34 -4.67 -10.26
CA GLU A 241 -13.50 -4.68 -11.45
C GLU A 241 -12.70 -5.97 -11.49
N LEU A 242 -12.77 -6.68 -12.61
CA LEU A 242 -12.04 -7.91 -12.88
C LEU A 242 -11.46 -7.84 -14.30
N PRO A 243 -10.50 -8.72 -14.67
CA PRO A 243 -9.92 -8.70 -16.00
C PRO A 243 -10.98 -8.87 -17.10
N GLY A 244 -11.25 -7.78 -17.84
CA GLY A 244 -12.24 -7.74 -18.91
C GLY A 244 -13.71 -7.64 -18.46
N LEU A 245 -13.97 -7.37 -17.18
CA LEU A 245 -15.32 -7.25 -16.62
C LEU A 245 -15.40 -6.14 -15.58
N ASP A 246 -16.28 -5.17 -15.81
CA ASP A 246 -16.63 -4.12 -14.86
C ASP A 246 -18.11 -4.27 -14.49
N ILE A 247 -18.39 -4.37 -13.20
CA ILE A 247 -19.72 -4.55 -12.63
C ILE A 247 -20.04 -3.33 -11.77
N ASN A 248 -21.05 -2.57 -12.20
CA ASN A 248 -21.67 -1.55 -11.36
C ASN A 248 -23.03 -2.05 -10.84
N PHE A 249 -23.09 -2.42 -9.56
CA PHE A 249 -24.28 -2.98 -8.93
C PHE A 249 -25.40 -1.96 -8.77
N THR A 250 -25.07 -0.66 -8.71
CA THR A 250 -26.08 0.42 -8.62
C THR A 250 -26.87 0.58 -9.92
N GLN A 251 -26.30 0.14 -11.05
CA GLN A 251 -26.93 0.16 -12.37
C GLN A 251 -27.75 -1.11 -12.67
N MET A 252 -27.94 -1.98 -11.68
CA MET A 252 -28.71 -3.23 -11.79
C MET A 252 -29.99 -3.22 -10.93
N PRO A 253 -30.91 -2.26 -11.11
CA PRO A 253 -32.05 -2.07 -10.21
C PRO A 253 -33.09 -3.20 -10.25
N SER A 254 -33.07 -4.03 -11.29
CA SER A 254 -33.95 -5.21 -11.43
C SER A 254 -33.44 -6.43 -10.67
N MET A 255 -32.22 -6.39 -10.14
CA MET A 255 -31.60 -7.48 -9.39
C MET A 255 -31.63 -7.15 -7.89
N ASP A 256 -32.27 -8.01 -7.10
CA ASP A 256 -32.22 -7.89 -5.66
C ASP A 256 -30.81 -8.16 -5.11
N LEU A 257 -30.53 -7.64 -3.90
CA LEU A 257 -29.21 -7.74 -3.28
C LEU A 257 -28.71 -9.18 -3.11
N ALA A 258 -29.61 -10.14 -2.88
CA ALA A 258 -29.22 -11.54 -2.73
C ALA A 258 -28.67 -12.11 -4.04
N LYS A 259 -29.31 -11.80 -5.16
CA LYS A 259 -28.83 -12.17 -6.50
C LYS A 259 -27.54 -11.44 -6.88
N GLN A 260 -27.40 -10.17 -6.52
CA GLN A 260 -26.15 -9.42 -6.74
C GLN A 260 -24.97 -10.08 -6.02
N LYS A 261 -25.16 -10.49 -4.77
CA LYS A 261 -24.15 -11.20 -3.97
C LYS A 261 -23.81 -12.58 -4.56
N ASP A 262 -24.82 -13.32 -5.00
CA ASP A 262 -24.63 -14.63 -5.63
C ASP A 262 -23.88 -14.53 -6.97
N MET A 263 -24.24 -13.54 -7.81
CA MET A 263 -23.53 -13.26 -9.06
C MET A 263 -22.07 -12.91 -8.79
N LEU A 264 -21.79 -12.00 -7.84
CA LEU A 264 -20.42 -11.64 -7.49
C LEU A 264 -19.62 -12.86 -7.03
N ARG A 265 -20.19 -13.71 -6.17
CA ARG A 265 -19.55 -14.94 -5.72
C ARG A 265 -19.15 -15.84 -6.90
N GLN A 266 -20.05 -16.11 -7.83
CA GLN A 266 -19.77 -16.96 -9.00
C GLN A 266 -18.68 -16.36 -9.90
N VAL A 267 -18.70 -15.04 -10.10
CA VAL A 267 -17.68 -14.31 -10.86
C VAL A 267 -16.31 -14.43 -10.18
N LEU A 268 -16.25 -14.27 -8.86
CA LEU A 268 -15.01 -14.40 -8.09
C LEU A 268 -14.48 -15.84 -8.09
N GLU A 269 -15.35 -16.85 -7.99
CA GLU A 269 -14.96 -18.26 -8.11
C GLU A 269 -14.28 -18.54 -9.45
N TYR A 270 -14.85 -18.06 -10.56
CA TYR A 270 -14.26 -18.19 -11.89
C TYR A 270 -12.92 -17.47 -12.00
N PHE A 271 -12.83 -16.24 -11.49
CA PHE A 271 -11.59 -15.45 -11.49
C PHE A 271 -10.46 -16.14 -10.70
N LEU A 272 -10.75 -16.60 -9.49
CA LEU A 272 -9.78 -17.27 -8.64
C LEU A 272 -9.28 -18.57 -9.28
N ALA A 273 -10.18 -19.32 -9.94
CA ALA A 273 -9.80 -20.52 -10.69
C ALA A 273 -8.90 -20.22 -11.90
N ALA A 274 -9.07 -19.06 -12.55
CA ALA A 274 -8.20 -18.63 -13.66
C ALA A 274 -6.79 -18.23 -13.19
N GLY A 275 -6.65 -17.77 -11.94
CA GLY A 275 -5.36 -17.55 -11.28
C GLY A 275 -4.51 -16.43 -11.88
N LYS A 276 -5.10 -15.49 -12.61
CA LYS A 276 -4.39 -14.41 -13.33
C LYS A 276 -5.13 -13.08 -13.24
N GLY A 277 -4.35 -12.00 -13.23
CA GLY A 277 -4.85 -10.62 -13.12
C GLY A 277 -5.13 -10.24 -11.68
N GLU A 278 -5.85 -9.13 -11.50
CA GLU A 278 -6.29 -8.63 -10.20
C GLU A 278 -7.80 -8.36 -10.26
N ALA A 279 -8.46 -8.55 -9.13
CA ALA A 279 -9.87 -8.19 -8.98
C ALA A 279 -10.02 -7.22 -7.80
N THR A 280 -10.82 -6.18 -7.98
CA THR A 280 -11.11 -5.17 -6.97
C THR A 280 -12.60 -5.14 -6.71
N ILE A 281 -13.01 -5.22 -5.44
CA ILE A 281 -14.42 -5.12 -5.03
C ILE A 281 -14.55 -3.95 -4.07
N MET A 282 -15.42 -3.01 -4.42
CA MET A 282 -15.73 -1.85 -3.59
C MET A 282 -17.05 -2.07 -2.87
N LEU A 283 -17.04 -1.93 -1.54
CA LEU A 283 -18.21 -2.04 -0.69
C LEU A 283 -18.42 -0.76 0.11
N ALA A 284 -19.69 -0.40 0.25
CA ALA A 284 -20.13 0.71 1.09
C ALA A 284 -21.30 0.28 1.98
N PRO A 285 -21.62 1.05 3.03
CA PRO A 285 -22.85 0.85 3.79
C PRO A 285 -24.07 0.88 2.86
N THR A 286 -25.00 -0.05 3.04
CA THR A 286 -26.13 -0.24 2.11
C THR A 286 -27.03 1.01 2.01
N ASP A 287 -27.14 1.76 3.09
CA ASP A 287 -27.96 2.97 3.20
C ASP A 287 -27.34 4.21 2.52
N ILE A 288 -26.02 4.23 2.31
CA ILE A 288 -25.33 5.34 1.62
C ILE A 288 -25.17 5.11 0.12
N LEU A 289 -25.31 3.88 -0.37
CA LEU A 289 -25.16 3.53 -1.79
C LEU A 289 -25.93 4.45 -2.77
N PRO A 290 -27.22 4.79 -2.54
CA PRO A 290 -27.94 5.70 -3.43
C PRO A 290 -27.32 7.09 -3.51
N LYS A 291 -26.64 7.55 -2.45
CA LYS A 291 -26.00 8.86 -2.39
C LYS A 291 -24.63 8.87 -3.08
N LEU A 292 -23.93 7.73 -3.08
CA LEU A 292 -22.62 7.58 -3.74
C LEU A 292 -22.75 7.49 -5.27
N ALA A 293 -23.89 7.03 -5.79
CA ALA A 293 -24.12 6.95 -7.23
C ALA A 293 -24.17 8.33 -7.92
N ASP A 294 -24.56 9.37 -7.17
CA ASP A 294 -24.84 10.72 -7.70
C ASP A 294 -23.85 11.80 -7.19
N ALA A 295 -22.84 11.43 -6.40
CA ALA A 295 -21.93 12.37 -5.75
C ALA A 295 -20.45 12.10 -6.09
N ASP A 296 -19.68 13.17 -6.29
CA ASP A 296 -18.22 13.09 -6.51
C ASP A 296 -17.44 12.67 -5.24
N ALA A 297 -18.07 12.80 -4.06
CA ALA A 297 -17.55 12.37 -2.76
C ALA A 297 -18.70 12.04 -1.78
N PRO A 298 -18.46 11.26 -0.71
CA PRO A 298 -19.48 10.99 0.30
C PRO A 298 -19.88 12.26 1.06
N ASN A 299 -21.19 12.50 1.19
CA ASN A 299 -21.74 13.55 2.04
C ASN A 299 -21.99 13.00 3.45
N GLY A 300 -20.95 12.97 4.27
CA GLY A 300 -20.98 12.53 5.66
C GLY A 300 -19.87 11.53 6.01
N ASP A 301 -19.73 11.25 7.31
CA ASP A 301 -18.81 10.23 7.81
C ASP A 301 -19.15 8.85 7.19
N VAL A 302 -18.23 8.29 6.41
CA VAL A 302 -18.42 6.97 5.81
C VAL A 302 -17.12 6.17 5.84
N GLN A 303 -17.26 4.88 6.09
CA GLN A 303 -16.20 3.90 5.89
C GLN A 303 -16.47 3.14 4.59
N LEU A 304 -15.50 3.14 3.68
CA LEU A 304 -15.52 2.34 2.46
C LEU A 304 -14.49 1.21 2.57
N PHE A 305 -14.86 0.06 2.02
CA PHE A 305 -13.96 -1.09 1.90
C PHE A 305 -13.62 -1.30 0.43
N THR A 306 -12.34 -1.46 0.13
CA THR A 306 -11.87 -1.93 -1.16
C THR A 306 -11.09 -3.21 -0.95
N ILE A 307 -11.57 -4.31 -1.54
CA ILE A 307 -10.93 -5.62 -1.46
C ILE A 307 -10.21 -5.87 -2.77
N THR A 308 -8.89 -6.02 -2.73
CA THR A 308 -8.07 -6.38 -3.88
C THR A 308 -7.59 -7.82 -3.75
N LEU A 309 -7.92 -8.65 -4.74
CA LEU A 309 -7.50 -10.05 -4.84
C LEU A 309 -6.38 -10.17 -5.88
N ARG A 310 -5.24 -10.73 -5.46
CA ARG A 310 -4.07 -10.93 -6.32
C ARG A 310 -3.67 -12.42 -6.36
N PRO A 311 -4.27 -13.22 -7.26
CA PRO A 311 -3.93 -14.63 -7.42
C PRO A 311 -2.45 -14.91 -7.67
N THR A 312 -1.78 -14.05 -8.46
CA THR A 312 -0.37 -14.21 -8.82
C THR A 312 0.55 -14.22 -7.61
N SER A 313 0.36 -13.30 -6.66
CA SER A 313 1.12 -13.22 -5.40
C SER A 313 0.46 -13.95 -4.24
N LYS A 314 -0.71 -14.54 -4.47
CA LYS A 314 -1.57 -15.18 -3.46
C LYS A 314 -1.86 -14.25 -2.29
N ASN A 315 -2.14 -12.99 -2.57
CA ASN A 315 -2.44 -11.98 -1.56
C ASN A 315 -3.87 -11.47 -1.69
N ILE A 316 -4.49 -11.21 -0.54
CA ILE A 316 -5.69 -10.39 -0.40
C ILE A 316 -5.30 -9.13 0.37
N VAL A 317 -5.73 -7.99 -0.16
CA VAL A 317 -5.57 -6.67 0.46
C VAL A 317 -6.95 -6.10 0.71
N VAL A 318 -7.18 -5.56 1.90
CA VAL A 318 -8.41 -4.87 2.27
C VAL A 318 -8.06 -3.48 2.71
N ASP A 319 -8.34 -2.53 1.85
CA ASP A 319 -8.21 -1.11 2.09
C ASP A 319 -9.47 -0.59 2.77
N VAL A 320 -9.28 0.16 3.84
CA VAL A 320 -10.33 0.75 4.64
C VAL A 320 -10.11 2.25 4.67
N ALA A 321 -10.94 2.96 3.91
CA ALA A 321 -10.92 4.43 3.87
C ALA A 321 -12.03 4.97 4.76
N ALA A 322 -11.68 5.90 5.65
CA ALA A 322 -12.63 6.54 6.56
C ALA A 322 -12.76 8.02 6.19
N TYR A 323 -13.80 8.36 5.43
CA TYR A 323 -14.11 9.74 5.08
C TYR A 323 -14.80 10.42 6.25
N ARG A 324 -14.35 11.65 6.55
CA ARG A 324 -15.04 12.54 7.46
C ARG A 324 -15.60 13.71 6.69
N GLU A 325 -16.79 14.18 7.07
CA GLU A 325 -17.27 15.45 6.57
C GLU A 325 -16.32 16.57 7.03
N SER A 326 -15.85 17.41 6.10
CA SER A 326 -15.06 18.58 6.48
C SER A 326 -15.94 19.57 7.23
N GLU A 327 -15.47 20.10 8.36
CA GLU A 327 -16.20 21.09 9.18
C GLU A 327 -16.41 22.45 8.45
N GLU A 328 -16.10 22.57 7.15
CA GLU A 328 -16.20 23.82 6.39
C GLU A 328 -17.58 24.05 5.72
N SER A 329 -18.58 23.21 5.98
CA SER A 329 -19.94 23.32 5.42
C SER A 329 -20.98 23.96 6.35
N HIS A 330 -20.59 24.97 7.14
CA HIS A 330 -21.52 25.82 7.90
C HIS A 330 -21.30 27.32 7.67
#